data_AF-A0A5J4QP01-F1
#
_entry.id   AF-A0A5J4QP01-F1
#
_cell.length_a   1.000
_cell.length_b   1.000
_cell.length_c   1.000
_cell.angle_alpha   90.00
_cell.angle_beta   90.00
_cell.angle_gamma   90.00
#
_symmetry.space_group_name_H-M   'P 1'
#
loop_
_entity.id
_entity.type
_entity.pdbx_description
1 polymer ?
#
loop_
_entity_poly.entity_id
_entity_poly.type
_entity_poly.pdbx_seq_one_letter_code
_entity_poly.pdbx_strand_id
1 'polypeptide(L)'
;MVKAPKLYFYDTGLACSLLDIRDVEQIPTHFLRGGLFENLVINEFIKESLNKGQAPQLYFWRDKTGNEIDLLQIVGNKQYAYEIKSGATFRKIILKVFLCGLNFRA
;
A
#
# COMPACT_ATOMS: atom_id res chain seq x y z
N MET A 1 -3.22 21.53 2.73
CA MET A 1 -3.28 21.12 1.31
C MET A 1 -2.06 20.26 1.05
N VAL A 2 -2.23 19.03 0.56
CA VAL A 2 -1.09 18.15 0.25
C VAL A 2 -0.28 18.80 -0.88
N LYS A 3 1.02 19.01 -0.67
CA LYS A 3 1.90 19.76 -1.57
C LYS A 3 2.28 19.00 -2.86
N ALA A 4 2.03 17.70 -2.94
CA ALA A 4 2.26 16.88 -4.14
C ALA A 4 1.36 15.61 -4.11
N PRO A 5 0.86 15.14 -5.26
CA PRO A 5 0.12 13.87 -5.33
C PRO A 5 1.01 12.68 -4.97
N LYS A 6 0.48 11.69 -4.23
CA LYS A 6 1.17 10.41 -4.07
C LYS A 6 1.14 9.66 -5.40
N LEU A 7 2.30 9.20 -5.88
CA LEU A 7 2.46 8.44 -7.12
C LEU A 7 2.86 7.00 -6.81
N TYR A 8 2.23 6.07 -7.49
CA TYR A 8 2.50 4.64 -7.37
C TYR A 8 2.77 4.05 -8.76
N PHE A 9 3.62 3.03 -8.79
CA PHE A 9 3.91 2.28 -10.00
C PHE A 9 2.88 1.17 -10.14
N TYR A 10 2.26 1.02 -11.33
CA TYR A 10 1.41 -0.13 -11.61
C TYR A 10 2.13 -1.48 -11.51
N ASP A 11 3.45 -1.47 -11.65
CA ASP A 11 4.31 -2.64 -11.47
C ASP A 11 5.40 -2.34 -10.44
N THR A 12 5.37 -3.04 -9.32
CA THR A 12 6.41 -2.95 -8.28
C THR A 12 7.73 -3.58 -8.71
N GLY A 13 7.73 -4.52 -9.65
CA GLY A 13 8.94 -5.09 -10.24
C GLY A 13 9.72 -4.03 -11.02
N LEU A 14 9.03 -3.22 -11.83
CA LEU A 14 9.62 -2.05 -12.48
C LEU A 14 10.20 -1.06 -11.46
N ALA A 15 9.46 -0.79 -10.38
CA ALA A 15 9.95 0.07 -9.30
C ALA A 15 11.24 -0.48 -8.66
N CYS A 16 11.29 -1.78 -8.38
CA CYS A 16 12.49 -2.45 -7.87
C CYS A 16 13.66 -2.35 -8.85
N SER A 17 13.42 -2.57 -10.14
CA SER A 17 14.45 -2.48 -11.19
C SER A 17 15.03 -1.07 -11.30
N LEU A 18 14.20 -0.02 -11.22
CA LEU A 18 14.66 1.38 -11.24
C LEU A 18 15.45 1.78 -10.00
N LEU A 19 15.23 1.09 -8.88
CA LEU A 19 15.97 1.25 -7.63
C LEU A 19 17.24 0.37 -7.56
N ASP A 20 17.56 -0.34 -8.64
CA ASP A 20 18.67 -1.30 -8.71
C ASP A 20 18.59 -2.42 -7.66
N ILE A 21 17.37 -2.81 -7.29
CA ILE A 21 17.11 -3.97 -6.43
C ILE A 21 17.05 -5.21 -7.32
N ARG A 22 18.09 -6.05 -7.22
CA ARG A 22 18.29 -7.22 -8.09
C ARG A 22 18.07 -8.54 -7.36
N ASP A 23 18.14 -8.53 -6.03
CA ASP A 23 18.01 -9.71 -5.19
C ASP A 23 16.96 -9.50 -4.08
N VAL A 24 16.24 -10.56 -3.73
CA VAL A 24 15.20 -10.54 -2.70
C VAL A 24 15.76 -10.18 -1.32
N GLU A 25 17.01 -10.55 -1.04
CA GLU A 25 17.68 -10.29 0.24
C GLU A 25 17.97 -8.80 0.47
N GLN A 26 17.90 -7.97 -0.58
CA GLN A 26 18.04 -6.52 -0.46
C GLN A 26 16.76 -5.85 0.08
N ILE A 27 15.58 -6.44 -0.15
CA ILE A 27 14.29 -5.83 0.21
C ILE A 27 14.14 -5.58 1.72
N PRO A 28 14.49 -6.53 2.63
CA PRO A 28 14.33 -6.33 4.07
C PRO A 28 15.10 -5.13 4.64
N THR A 29 16.25 -4.81 4.06
CA THR A 29 17.16 -3.75 4.53
C THR A 29 17.04 -2.45 3.71
N HIS A 30 16.35 -2.48 2.57
CA HIS A 30 16.18 -1.31 1.71
C HIS A 30 15.34 -0.22 2.39
N PHE A 31 15.81 1.03 2.39
CA PHE A 31 15.13 2.15 3.03
C PHE A 31 13.72 2.43 2.46
N LEU A 32 13.48 2.10 1.18
CA LEU A 32 12.15 2.20 0.53
C LEU A 32 11.27 0.97 0.70
N ARG A 33 11.65 -0.03 1.50
CA ARG A 33 10.85 -1.25 1.71
C ARG A 33 9.39 -0.95 2.06
N GLY A 34 9.16 0.02 2.95
CA GLY A 34 7.82 0.45 3.34
C GLY A 34 7.01 0.95 2.15
N GLY A 35 7.57 1.86 1.35
CA GLY A 35 6.91 2.42 0.17
C GLY A 35 6.69 1.40 -0.95
N LEU A 36 7.63 0.47 -1.16
CA LEU A 36 7.47 -0.62 -2.13
C LEU A 36 6.33 -1.56 -1.72
N PHE A 37 6.24 -1.88 -0.43
CA PHE A 37 5.16 -2.70 0.10
C PHE A 37 3.79 -1.99 0.03
N GLU A 38 3.75 -0.70 0.39
CA GLU A 38 2.55 0.12 0.25
C GLU A 38 2.05 0.14 -1.20
N ASN A 39 2.96 0.36 -2.14
CA ASN A 39 2.68 0.34 -3.58
C ASN A 39 2.14 -1.03 -4.05
N LEU A 40 2.76 -2.12 -3.59
CA LEU A 40 2.29 -3.48 -3.89
C LEU A 40 0.83 -3.68 -3.43
N VAL A 41 0.52 -3.31 -2.18
CA VAL A 41 -0.84 -3.45 -1.63
C VAL A 41 -1.84 -2.60 -2.42
N ILE A 42 -1.50 -1.36 -2.75
CA ILE A 42 -2.37 -0.48 -3.55
C ILE A 42 -2.66 -1.09 -4.93
N ASN A 43 -1.65 -1.68 -5.58
CA ASN A 43 -1.86 -2.39 -6.84
C ASN A 43 -2.84 -3.55 -6.72
N GLU A 44 -2.86 -4.27 -5.59
CA GLU A 44 -3.85 -5.33 -5.37
C GLU A 44 -5.29 -4.79 -5.28
N PHE A 45 -5.51 -3.65 -4.61
CA PHE A 45 -6.83 -3.00 -4.58
C PHE A 45 -7.28 -2.50 -5.97
N ILE A 46 -6.34 -1.98 -6.75
CA ILE A 46 -6.59 -1.54 -8.13
C ILE A 46 -6.97 -2.75 -8.98
N LYS A 47 -6.17 -3.82 -8.96
CA LYS A 47 -6.41 -5.06 -9.70
C LYS A 47 -7.76 -5.67 -9.30
N GLU A 48 -8.07 -5.73 -8.00
CA GLU A 48 -9.34 -6.26 -7.53
C GLU A 48 -10.54 -5.52 -8.14
N SER A 49 -10.48 -4.19 -8.19
CA SER A 49 -11.55 -3.36 -8.77
C SER A 49 -11.66 -3.58 -10.29
N LEU A 50 -10.53 -3.52 -10.99
CA LEU A 50 -10.47 -3.68 -12.44
C LEU A 50 -10.89 -5.08 -12.90
N ASN A 51 -10.50 -6.12 -12.17
CA ASN A 51 -10.91 -7.51 -12.45
C ASN A 51 -12.41 -7.73 -12.29
N LYS A 52 -13.10 -6.87 -11.51
CA LYS A 52 -14.56 -6.84 -11.39
C LYS A 52 -15.23 -5.93 -12.45
N GLY A 53 -14.46 -5.34 -13.36
CA GLY A 53 -14.94 -4.34 -14.32
C GLY A 53 -15.36 -3.02 -13.68
N GLN A 54 -14.84 -2.71 -12.48
CA GLN A 54 -15.20 -1.52 -11.71
C GLN A 54 -14.06 -0.50 -11.72
N ALA A 55 -14.41 0.78 -11.76
CA ALA A 55 -13.43 1.84 -11.56
C ALA A 55 -12.95 1.85 -10.10
N PRO A 56 -11.64 1.81 -9.83
CA PRO A 56 -11.12 1.88 -8.46
C PRO A 56 -11.53 3.19 -7.78
N GLN A 57 -12.19 3.07 -6.63
CA GLN A 57 -12.60 4.21 -5.79
C GLN A 57 -11.68 4.32 -4.58
N LEU A 58 -10.40 4.65 -4.86
CA LEU A 58 -9.30 4.65 -3.91
C LEU A 58 -8.76 6.07 -3.72
N TYR A 59 -8.56 6.49 -2.47
CA TYR A 59 -8.18 7.85 -2.11
C TYR A 59 -7.12 7.87 -1.02
N PHE A 60 -6.31 8.92 -1.00
CA PHE A 60 -5.40 9.26 0.10
C PHE A 60 -6.01 10.37 0.93
N TRP A 61 -5.89 10.30 2.25
CA TRP A 61 -6.43 11.31 3.13
C TRP A 61 -5.42 11.73 4.19
N ARG A 62 -5.38 13.04 4.47
CA ARG A 62 -4.55 13.66 5.50
C ARG A 62 -5.28 14.87 6.06
N ASP A 63 -5.31 15.01 7.39
CA ASP A 63 -5.85 16.21 8.03
C ASP A 63 -4.80 17.33 8.21
N LYS A 64 -5.25 18.48 8.74
CA LYS A 64 -4.39 19.64 9.00
C LYS A 64 -3.44 19.43 10.18
N THR A 65 -3.75 18.50 11.08
CA THR A 65 -2.94 18.16 12.26
C THR A 65 -1.88 17.11 11.97
N GLY A 66 -1.86 16.54 10.76
CA GLY A 66 -0.86 15.59 10.29
C GLY A 66 -1.25 14.13 10.43
N ASN A 67 -2.50 13.80 10.80
CA ASN A 67 -2.96 12.42 10.77
C ASN A 67 -3.20 12.00 9.31
N GLU A 68 -2.77 10.78 8.99
CA GLU A 68 -2.81 10.23 7.64
C GLU A 68 -3.56 8.91 7.63
N ILE A 69 -4.29 8.67 6.54
CA ILE A 69 -4.83 7.37 6.17
C ILE A 69 -4.15 6.97 4.88
N ASP A 70 -3.44 5.83 4.89
CA ASP A 70 -2.68 5.34 3.74
C ASP A 70 -3.60 5.03 2.55
N LEU A 71 -4.78 4.46 2.80
CA LEU A 71 -5.75 4.16 1.75
C LEU A 71 -7.18 4.25 2.27
N LEU A 72 -8.02 5.00 1.56
CA LEU A 72 -9.46 5.05 1.77
C LEU A 72 -10.16 4.44 0.55
N GLN A 73 -10.97 3.41 0.77
CA GLN A 73 -11.79 2.77 -0.27
C GLN A 73 -13.27 3.09 -0.05
N ILE A 74 -13.96 3.46 -1.14
CA ILE A 74 -15.41 3.65 -1.13
C ILE A 74 -16.07 2.46 -1.84
N VAL A 75 -16.97 1.77 -1.13
CA VAL A 75 -17.76 0.66 -1.68
C VAL A 75 -19.23 0.93 -1.39
N GLY A 76 -19.96 1.40 -2.42
CA GLY A 76 -21.32 1.92 -2.25
C GLY A 76 -21.34 3.08 -1.26
N ASN A 77 -22.18 2.98 -0.22
CA ASN A 77 -22.30 4.01 0.83
C ASN A 77 -21.37 3.77 2.03
N LYS A 78 -20.43 2.83 1.93
CA LYS A 78 -19.49 2.50 3.00
C LYS A 78 -18.08 2.99 2.66
N GLN A 79 -17.39 3.47 3.69
CA GLN A 79 -16.00 3.91 3.63
C GLN A 79 -15.13 2.98 4.48
N TYR A 80 -14.01 2.55 3.92
CA TYR A 80 -13.05 1.69 4.58
C TYR A 80 -11.68 2.38 4.58
N ALA A 81 -11.15 2.63 5.77
CA ALA A 81 -9.80 3.17 5.95
C ALA A 81 -8.83 2.02 6.24
N TYR A 82 -7.68 2.04 5.57
CA TYR A 82 -6.62 1.06 5.71
C TYR A 82 -5.31 1.76 6.04
N GLU A 83 -4.60 1.15 6.99
CA GLU A 83 -3.21 1.45 7.31
C GLU A 83 -2.35 0.32 6.73
N ILE A 84 -1.29 0.67 5.99
CA ILE A 84 -0.45 -0.30 5.29
C ILE A 84 0.93 -0.34 5.93
N LYS A 85 1.31 -1.49 6.50
CA LYS A 85 2.60 -1.66 7.20
C LYS A 85 3.32 -2.89 6.70
N SER A 86 4.61 -2.71 6.39
CA SER A 86 5.53 -3.80 6.04
C SER A 86 6.17 -4.48 7.27
N GLY A 87 5.80 -4.05 8.48
CA GLY A 87 6.29 -4.63 9.74
C GLY A 87 5.62 -5.96 10.08
N ALA A 88 6.39 -6.91 10.62
CA ALA A 88 5.89 -8.23 11.02
C ALA A 88 5.06 -8.20 12.33
N THR A 89 5.20 -7.15 13.15
CA THR A 89 4.55 -7.08 14.46
C THR A 89 3.20 -6.37 14.36
N PHE A 90 2.11 -7.14 14.57
CA PHE A 90 0.79 -6.57 14.76
C PHE A 90 0.70 -5.82 16.09
N ARG A 91 0.25 -4.56 16.08
CA ARG A 91 -0.25 -3.88 17.28
C ARG A 91 -1.73 -3.63 17.11
N LYS A 92 -2.53 -4.09 18.08
CA LYS A 92 -4.01 -4.18 18.06
C LYS A 92 -4.75 -2.83 18.01
N ILE A 93 -4.07 -1.72 17.75
CA ILE A 93 -4.59 -0.35 17.96
C ILE A 93 -5.27 0.26 16.72
N ILE A 94 -5.25 -0.36 15.53
CA ILE A 94 -5.83 0.27 14.33
C ILE A 94 -6.77 -0.68 13.57
N LEU A 95 -7.95 -0.16 13.22
CA LEU A 95 -8.99 -0.84 12.43
C LEU A 95 -8.40 -1.41 11.12
N LYS A 96 -8.72 -2.68 10.85
CA LYS A 96 -8.54 -3.43 9.58
C LYS A 96 -7.20 -3.17 8.86
N VAL A 97 -6.10 -3.51 9.53
CA VAL A 97 -4.76 -3.58 8.94
C VAL A 97 -4.66 -4.77 7.98
N PHE A 98 -4.24 -4.56 6.73
CA PHE A 98 -3.72 -5.66 5.91
C PHE A 98 -2.26 -5.89 6.34
N LEU A 99 -2.08 -6.76 7.33
CA LEU A 99 -0.77 -7.30 7.64
C LEU A 99 -0.47 -8.41 6.64
N CYS A 100 0.51 -8.20 5.78
CA CYS A 100 1.07 -9.33 5.05
C CYS A 100 2.31 -9.82 5.79
N GLY A 101 2.11 -10.84 6.64
CA GLY A 101 3.13 -11.86 6.83
C GLY A 101 3.16 -12.71 5.56
N LEU A 102 3.99 -12.31 4.59
CA LEU A 102 4.38 -13.22 3.51
C LEU A 102 5.25 -14.31 4.15
N ASN A 103 4.60 -15.38 4.62
CA ASN A 103 5.26 -16.66 4.75
C ASN A 103 5.62 -17.12 3.34
N PHE A 104 6.77 -16.66 2.84
CA PHE A 104 7.51 -17.43 1.84
C PHE A 104 8.09 -18.66 2.56
N ARG A 105 7.26 -19.69 2.68
CA ARG A 105 7.70 -21.08 2.70
C ARG A 105 6.86 -21.83 1.66
N ALA A 106 7.60 -22.56 0.83
CA ALA A 106 7.13 -23.43 -0.24
C ALA A 106 6.07 -24.45 0.20
#